data_AF-A0A955PU42-F1
#
_entry.id   AF-A0A955PU42-F1
#
_cell.length_a   1.000
_cell.length_b   1.000
_cell.length_c   1.000
_cell.angle_alpha   90.00
_cell.angle_beta   90.00
_cell.angle_gamma   90.00
#
_symmetry.space_group_name_H-M   'P 1'
#
loop_
_entity.id
_entity.type
_entity.pdbx_description
1 polymer ?
#
loop_
_entity_poly.entity_id
_entity_poly.type
_entity_poly.pdbx_seq_one_letter_code
_entity_poly.pdbx_strand_id
1 'polypeptide(L)'
;PQVARVVKEFADSQKPIAAICIAPAIMALALGKKGVNVTIGEDAGTASELEKTGAKHQNCAVERYVVDHSNKVITTPAYMYGSARPHQIFAGVSGAIAELIKMA
;
A
#
# COMPACT_ATOMS: atom_id res chain seq x y z
N PRO A 1 -14.24 8.38 -11.12
CA PRO A 1 -14.67 7.33 -10.16
C PRO A 1 -14.66 7.87 -8.71
N GLN A 2 -15.67 7.54 -7.91
CA GLN A 2 -15.85 8.10 -6.56
C GLN A 2 -14.71 7.76 -5.60
N VAL A 3 -14.19 6.51 -5.63
CA VAL A 3 -13.08 6.07 -4.76
C VAL A 3 -11.81 6.89 -5.01
N ALA A 4 -11.42 7.09 -6.26
CA ALA A 4 -10.23 7.88 -6.60
C ALA A 4 -10.33 9.34 -6.13
N ARG A 5 -11.54 9.92 -6.14
CA ARG A 5 -11.78 11.27 -5.61
C ARG A 5 -11.53 11.30 -4.09
N VAL A 6 -12.15 10.38 -3.34
CA VAL A 6 -12.02 10.31 -1.88
C VAL A 6 -10.56 10.07 -1.46
N VAL A 7 -9.85 9.16 -2.13
CA VAL A 7 -8.42 8.89 -1.86
C VAL A 7 -7.58 10.16 -2.04
N LYS A 8 -7.79 10.89 -3.14
CA LYS A 8 -7.06 12.14 -3.41
C LYS A 8 -7.35 13.21 -2.36
N GLU A 9 -8.63 13.45 -2.04
CA GLU A 9 -9.03 14.42 -1.01
C GLU A 9 -8.44 14.08 0.37
N PHE A 10 -8.38 12.79 0.74
CA PHE A 10 -7.81 12.34 2.02
C PHE A 10 -6.28 12.54 2.06
N ALA A 11 -5.60 12.22 0.96
CA ALA A 11 -4.15 12.43 0.80
C ALA A 11 -3.79 13.93 0.74
N ASP A 12 -4.58 14.75 0.05
CA ASP A 12 -4.40 16.21 -0.01
C ASP A 12 -4.63 16.85 1.37
N SER A 13 -5.51 16.26 2.19
CA SER A 13 -5.68 16.62 3.60
C SER A 13 -4.58 16.09 4.52
N GLN A 14 -3.52 15.48 3.97
CA GLN A 14 -2.36 14.95 4.71
C GLN A 14 -2.74 13.94 5.79
N LYS A 15 -3.82 13.18 5.59
CA LYS A 15 -4.23 12.10 6.49
C LYS A 15 -3.64 10.77 6.02
N PRO A 16 -3.16 9.91 6.92
CA PRO A 16 -2.51 8.68 6.52
C PRO A 16 -3.52 7.65 5.99
N ILE A 17 -3.09 6.82 5.04
CA ILE A 17 -3.91 5.80 4.38
C ILE A 17 -3.20 4.46 4.47
N ALA A 18 -3.88 3.42 4.97
CA ALA A 18 -3.39 2.05 4.88
C ALA A 18 -4.12 1.29 3.76
N ALA A 19 -3.36 0.60 2.89
CA ALA A 19 -3.91 -0.24 1.83
C ALA A 19 -3.30 -1.65 1.90
N ILE A 20 -4.15 -2.67 1.92
CA ILE A 20 -3.79 -4.06 2.23
C ILE A 20 -4.05 -4.97 1.03
N CYS A 21 -3.18 -5.95 0.80
CA CYS A 21 -3.30 -6.93 -0.27
C CYS A 21 -3.23 -6.29 -1.67
N ILE A 22 -4.32 -6.30 -2.44
CA ILE A 22 -4.38 -5.67 -3.77
C ILE A 22 -4.83 -4.20 -3.73
N ALA A 23 -5.33 -3.71 -2.59
CA ALA A 23 -5.73 -2.31 -2.43
C ALA A 23 -4.63 -1.26 -2.75
N PRO A 24 -3.31 -1.54 -2.59
CA PRO A 24 -2.24 -0.66 -3.08
C PRO A 24 -2.34 -0.31 -4.57
N ALA A 25 -2.99 -1.14 -5.40
CA ALA A 25 -3.25 -0.81 -6.80
C ALA A 25 -4.16 0.43 -6.95
N ILE A 26 -5.09 0.65 -6.01
CA ILE A 26 -5.94 1.85 -5.97
C ILE A 26 -5.08 3.07 -5.65
N MET A 27 -4.11 2.94 -4.73
CA MET A 27 -3.18 4.02 -4.41
C MET A 27 -2.31 4.36 -5.62
N ALA A 28 -1.80 3.36 -6.34
CA ALA A 28 -1.04 3.55 -7.56
C ALA A 28 -1.85 4.31 -8.63
N LEU A 29 -3.09 3.89 -8.90
CA LEU A 29 -3.96 4.58 -9.85
C LEU A 29 -4.33 6.02 -9.43
N ALA A 30 -4.56 6.25 -8.13
CA ALA A 30 -4.99 7.55 -7.63
C ALA A 30 -3.84 8.54 -7.44
N LEU A 31 -2.68 8.06 -6.97
CA LEU A 31 -1.54 8.85 -6.49
C LEU A 31 -0.25 8.56 -7.24
N GLY A 32 -0.25 7.71 -8.27
CA GLY A 32 0.94 7.36 -9.06
C GLY A 32 1.65 8.56 -9.68
N LYS A 33 0.92 9.59 -10.11
CA LYS A 33 1.52 10.85 -10.59
C LYS A 33 2.32 11.61 -9.53
N LYS A 34 2.08 11.35 -8.23
CA LYS A 34 2.84 11.87 -7.10
C LYS A 34 4.03 10.97 -6.73
N GLY A 35 4.27 9.88 -7.47
CA GLY A 35 5.37 8.95 -7.21
C GLY A 35 5.20 8.12 -5.95
N VAL A 36 3.95 7.79 -5.57
CA VAL A 36 3.64 7.04 -4.35
C VAL A 36 4.42 5.72 -4.29
N ASN A 37 5.05 5.42 -3.15
CA ASN A 37 5.73 4.16 -2.90
C ASN A 37 4.77 3.16 -2.24
N VAL A 38 4.64 1.97 -2.84
CA VAL A 38 3.70 0.93 -2.38
C VAL A 38 4.32 -0.46 -2.48
N THR A 39 3.76 -1.41 -1.76
CA THR A 39 4.05 -2.84 -1.95
C THR A 39 2.77 -3.63 -2.20
N ILE A 40 2.86 -4.63 -3.08
CA ILE A 40 1.90 -5.74 -3.17
C ILE A 40 2.56 -7.09 -2.85
N GLY A 41 3.79 -7.09 -2.35
CA GLY A 41 4.58 -8.30 -2.11
C GLY A 41 5.68 -8.42 -3.15
N GLU A 42 5.75 -9.55 -3.87
CA GLU A 42 6.83 -9.87 -4.80
C GLU A 42 6.34 -10.36 -6.18
N ASP A 43 5.04 -10.23 -6.47
CA ASP A 43 4.52 -10.58 -7.79
C ASP A 43 4.99 -9.57 -8.85
N ALA A 44 5.98 -9.95 -9.65
CA ALA A 44 6.61 -9.09 -10.64
C ALA A 44 5.64 -8.59 -11.73
N GLY A 45 4.65 -9.41 -12.09
CA GLY A 45 3.62 -9.03 -13.07
C GLY A 45 2.77 -7.87 -12.58
N THR A 46 2.21 -8.01 -11.37
CA THR A 46 1.42 -6.95 -10.73
C THR A 46 2.27 -5.71 -10.46
N ALA A 47 3.50 -5.87 -9.95
CA ALA A 47 4.41 -4.75 -9.69
C ALA A 47 4.66 -3.91 -10.95
N SER A 48 4.94 -4.55 -12.08
CA SER A 48 5.13 -3.88 -13.38
C SER A 48 3.90 -3.07 -13.82
N GLU A 49 2.69 -3.62 -13.65
CA GLU A 49 1.47 -2.87 -13.97
C GLU A 49 1.25 -1.66 -13.04
N LEU A 50 1.63 -1.76 -11.76
CA LEU A 50 1.57 -0.62 -10.83
C LEU A 50 2.52 0.50 -11.25
N GLU A 51 3.74 0.16 -11.66
CA GLU A 51 4.77 1.14 -12.04
C GLU A 51 4.37 1.96 -13.28
N LYS A 52 3.57 1.39 -14.20
CA LYS A 52 3.00 2.13 -15.35
C LYS A 52 2.10 3.30 -14.95
N THR A 53 1.60 3.32 -13.72
CA THR A 53 0.79 4.44 -13.20
C THR A 53 1.64 5.63 -12.71
N GLY A 54 2.96 5.45 -12.63
CA GLY A 54 3.91 6.40 -12.02
C GLY A 54 4.22 6.10 -10.55
N ALA A 55 3.53 5.13 -9.93
CA ALA A 55 3.87 4.64 -8.60
C ALA A 55 5.22 3.90 -8.61
N LYS A 56 5.81 3.72 -7.43
CA LYS A 56 7.01 2.91 -7.21
C LYS A 56 6.63 1.66 -6.43
N HIS A 57 7.05 0.49 -6.91
CA HIS A 57 6.87 -0.75 -6.17
C HIS A 57 8.10 -1.07 -5.33
N GLN A 58 7.89 -1.51 -4.10
CA GLN A 58 8.93 -2.04 -3.23
C GLN A 58 8.57 -3.46 -2.79
N ASN A 59 9.47 -4.41 -3.01
CA ASN A 59 9.27 -5.78 -2.52
C ASN A 59 9.18 -5.81 -1.00
N CYS A 60 8.27 -6.61 -0.46
CA CYS A 60 8.00 -6.67 0.97
C CYS A 60 7.54 -8.06 1.39
N ALA A 61 8.20 -8.63 2.39
CA ALA A 61 7.79 -9.90 3.01
C ALA A 61 6.41 -9.80 3.67
N VAL A 62 5.71 -10.93 3.80
CA VAL A 62 4.32 -10.95 4.28
C VAL A 62 4.11 -10.45 5.72
N GLU A 63 5.11 -10.61 6.58
CA GLU A 63 5.12 -10.14 7.97
C GLU A 63 5.52 -8.66 8.11
N ARG A 64 5.78 -7.97 6.99
CA ARG A 64 6.27 -6.59 6.95
C ARG A 64 5.30 -5.68 6.20
N TYR A 65 5.59 -4.39 6.23
CA TYR A 65 4.86 -3.35 5.54
C TYR A 65 5.83 -2.30 4.99
N VAL A 66 5.38 -1.51 4.03
CA VAL A 66 6.09 -0.37 3.43
C VAL A 66 5.38 0.92 3.78
N VAL A 67 6.16 1.95 4.06
CA VAL A 67 5.68 3.29 4.40
C VAL A 67 6.24 4.30 3.40
N ASP A 68 5.35 5.04 2.77
CA ASP A 68 5.67 6.27 2.06
C ASP A 68 5.37 7.45 2.97
N HIS A 69 6.41 8.01 3.59
CA HIS A 69 6.27 9.16 4.48
C HIS A 69 5.85 10.44 3.74
N SER A 70 6.24 10.59 2.48
CA SER A 70 5.95 11.79 1.69
C SER A 70 4.46 11.87 1.32
N ASN A 71 3.86 10.72 1.00
CA ASN A 71 2.44 10.62 0.66
C ASN A 71 1.56 10.12 1.83
N LYS A 72 2.15 9.78 2.97
CA LYS A 72 1.51 9.17 4.15
C LYS A 72 0.71 7.90 3.79
N VAL A 73 1.29 7.04 2.97
CA VAL A 73 0.67 5.79 2.52
C VAL A 73 1.41 4.60 3.13
N ILE A 74 0.67 3.70 3.77
CA ILE A 74 1.17 2.46 4.37
C ILE A 74 0.60 1.29 3.59
N THR A 75 1.43 0.33 3.22
CA THR A 75 1.00 -0.83 2.43
C THR A 75 1.59 -2.14 2.94
N THR A 76 0.82 -3.23 2.85
CA THR A 76 1.24 -4.57 3.29
C THR A 76 0.63 -5.63 2.38
N PRO A 77 1.39 -6.68 2.01
CA PRO A 77 0.99 -7.62 0.97
C PRO A 77 -0.09 -8.63 1.38
N ALA A 78 -0.17 -9.03 2.66
CA ALA A 78 -1.19 -9.96 3.16
C ALA A 78 -1.35 -11.21 2.26
N TYR A 79 -2.58 -11.48 1.79
CA TYR A 79 -2.90 -12.66 0.96
C TYR A 79 -2.41 -12.58 -0.50
N MET A 80 -1.65 -11.55 -0.89
CA MET A 80 -0.91 -11.59 -2.17
C MET A 80 0.08 -12.77 -2.20
N TYR A 81 0.52 -13.25 -1.03
CA TYR A 81 1.21 -14.52 -0.88
C TYR A 81 0.19 -15.64 -0.63
N GLY A 82 -0.12 -16.44 -1.65
CA GLY A 82 -1.11 -17.53 -1.55
C GLY A 82 -0.75 -18.62 -0.53
N SER A 83 0.53 -18.77 -0.17
CA SER A 83 1.02 -19.71 0.84
C SER A 83 1.11 -19.12 2.25
N ALA A 84 0.79 -17.83 2.43
CA ALA A 84 0.94 -17.16 3.71
C ALA A 84 -0.04 -17.70 4.75
N ARG A 85 0.47 -17.96 5.95
CA ARG A 85 -0.34 -18.41 7.09
C ARG A 85 -0.97 -17.19 7.78
N PRO A 86 -2.16 -17.33 8.39
CA PRO A 86 -2.87 -16.20 9.02
C PRO A 86 -2.04 -15.40 10.04
N HIS A 87 -1.16 -16.04 10.82
CA HIS A 87 -0.31 -15.33 11.78
C HIS A 87 0.76 -14.43 11.12
N GLN A 88 1.25 -14.80 9.93
CA GLN A 88 2.21 -14.00 9.18
C GLN A 88 1.55 -12.74 8.64
N ILE A 89 0.34 -12.90 8.10
CA ILE A 89 -0.52 -11.80 7.64
C ILE A 89 -0.87 -10.89 8.81
N PHE A 90 -1.24 -11.46 9.96
CA PHE A 90 -1.54 -10.70 11.17
C PHE A 90 -0.35 -9.84 11.60
N ALA A 91 0.88 -10.35 11.53
CA ALA A 91 2.08 -9.57 11.86
C ALA A 91 2.25 -8.35 10.94
N GLY A 92 2.16 -8.53 9.62
CA GLY A 92 2.28 -7.44 8.65
C GLY A 92 1.16 -6.40 8.78
N VAL A 93 -0.10 -6.84 8.85
CA VAL A 93 -1.27 -5.96 8.99
C VAL A 93 -1.24 -5.22 10.32
N SER A 94 -0.95 -5.89 11.44
CA SER A 94 -0.87 -5.23 12.75
C SER A 94 0.21 -4.16 12.78
N GLY A 95 1.37 -4.42 12.16
CA GLY A 95 2.43 -3.43 11.98
C GLY A 95 1.96 -2.21 11.16
N ALA A 96 1.30 -2.45 10.03
CA ALA A 96 0.76 -1.39 9.18
C ALA A 96 -0.28 -0.52 9.90
N ILE A 97 -1.17 -1.13 10.69
CA ILE A 97 -2.19 -0.41 11.47
C ILE A 97 -1.57 0.34 12.65
N ALA A 98 -0.58 -0.24 13.33
CA ALA A 98 0.15 0.46 14.38
C ALA A 98 0.85 1.70 13.84
N GLU A 99 1.43 1.62 12.63
CA GLU A 99 2.03 2.78 11.97
C GLU A 99 0.98 3.82 11.56
N LEU A 100 -0.15 3.39 11.00
CA LEU A 100 -1.28 4.27 10.67
C LEU A 100 -1.72 5.11 11.88
N ILE A 101 -1.86 4.47 13.06
CA ILE A 101 -2.27 5.13 14.30
C ILE A 101 -1.20 6.14 14.77
N LYS A 102 0.09 5.85 14.62
CA LYS A 102 1.17 6.79 14.98
C LYS A 102 1.19 8.04 14.09
N MET A 103 0.74 7.91 12.84
CA MET A 103 0.72 9.01 11.87
C MET A 103 -0.55 9.85 11.90
N ALA A 104 -1.59 9.37 12.60
CA ALA A 104 -2.94 9.95 12.60
C ALA A 104 -3.06 11.22 13.44
#